data_AF-A0E0X0-F1
#
_entry.id   AF-A0E0X0-F1
#
_cell.length_a   1.000
_cell.length_b   1.000
_cell.length_c   1.000
_cell.angle_alpha   90.00
_cell.angle_beta   90.00
_cell.angle_gamma   90.00
#
_symmetry.space_group_name_H-M   'P 1'
#
loop_
_entity.id
_entity.type
_entity.pdbx_description
1 polymer ?
#
loop_
_entity_poly.entity_id
_entity_poly.type
_entity_poly.pdbx_seq_one_letter_code
_entity_poly.pdbx_strand_id
1 'polypeptide(L)'
;MFQKEQRNVTNSGYQSTSNAYVMAMKALQEKIKVMETQRNDLQPSNKMKIKDDEILIQQIQELRNQNESLSIQLQRQQNDKENINNYILQIEALQQERLIQLKEYQDRIQELIQKVEDGKKQKCEMQNQIDQLQKQLEQYKINERGYMHKLDQQKLDENQKQIEQILDLKHKVEQGQQYAKKLEKRYERLQNEKNQLESNYIDYKERCPAFKLQEYEKQIQMYRSQLEEKERIFLKMMEEIQDQCQTKEDQLTRRIQELLKKSNEQQSTINKLTTELKDLNLKHQQLQLRLEYEEKNNKFNRQRMKNASSFEDQDVDIPNNIPSQYYINYQIKKGAKLNGEQFQNQFSSPLFEQSLVKSNNVLKQAIKDCLEDMKQTSLLRPESHLYGDQSLQQQFSKNKRISPPISSRNNEIDNQLKQLNNRYEQLLRQAQRESDFKLKAQIRKELLDIAEQIKELNRK
;
A
#
# COMPACT_ATOMS: atom_id res chain seq x y z
N MET A 1 -93.58 49.38 -15.61
CA MET A 1 -93.88 50.42 -16.62
C MET A 1 -95.28 50.95 -16.37
N PHE A 2 -95.51 52.25 -16.57
CA PHE A 2 -96.76 52.91 -16.20
C PHE A 2 -97.91 52.63 -17.20
N GLN A 3 -99.13 52.75 -16.69
CA GLN A 3 -100.39 52.69 -17.44
C GLN A 3 -100.47 53.77 -18.53
N LYS A 4 -101.28 53.52 -19.56
CA LYS A 4 -101.68 54.52 -20.54
C LYS A 4 -103.20 54.44 -20.74
N GLU A 5 -103.92 55.32 -20.05
CA GLU A 5 -105.37 55.47 -20.23
C GLU A 5 -105.68 55.89 -21.69
N GLN A 6 -106.69 55.27 -22.28
CA GLN A 6 -107.34 55.80 -23.49
C GLN A 6 -108.63 56.49 -23.08
N ARG A 7 -108.66 57.82 -23.18
CA ARG A 7 -109.92 58.56 -23.27
C ARG A 7 -110.43 58.46 -24.71
N ASN A 8 -111.70 58.13 -24.88
CA ASN A 8 -112.45 58.48 -26.08
C ASN A 8 -113.78 59.14 -25.70
N VAL A 9 -114.21 60.03 -26.59
CA VAL A 9 -115.19 61.10 -26.33
C VAL A 9 -116.48 60.79 -27.08
N THR A 10 -117.64 61.24 -26.59
CA THR A 10 -118.63 61.86 -27.49
C THR A 10 -119.64 62.73 -26.72
N ASN A 11 -119.96 63.88 -27.32
CA ASN A 11 -121.02 64.79 -26.88
C ASN A 11 -122.42 64.17 -27.08
N SER A 12 -123.39 64.60 -26.29
CA SER A 12 -124.74 64.85 -26.81
C SER A 12 -125.46 65.92 -25.97
N GLY A 13 -125.51 67.15 -26.51
CA GLY A 13 -126.30 68.23 -25.97
C GLY A 13 -127.17 68.83 -27.07
N TYR A 14 -128.33 68.21 -27.35
CA TYR A 14 -129.51 68.77 -28.02
C TYR A 14 -130.67 67.77 -27.87
N GLN A 15 -131.93 68.26 -27.84
CA GLN A 15 -133.23 67.54 -27.75
C GLN A 15 -134.02 67.56 -26.42
N SER A 16 -134.04 68.69 -25.70
CA SER A 16 -134.99 68.90 -24.58
C SER A 16 -136.47 69.00 -25.01
N THR A 17 -136.77 69.34 -26.27
CA THR A 17 -138.15 69.36 -26.82
C THR A 17 -138.65 67.99 -27.27
N SER A 18 -137.75 67.12 -27.77
CA SER A 18 -138.07 65.74 -28.16
C SER A 18 -138.61 64.94 -26.97
N ASN A 19 -137.95 65.07 -25.81
CA ASN A 19 -138.34 64.34 -24.61
C ASN A 19 -139.71 64.79 -24.05
N ALA A 20 -140.05 66.07 -24.18
CA ALA A 20 -141.40 66.57 -23.83
C ALA A 20 -142.48 66.00 -24.76
N TYR A 21 -142.22 65.93 -26.07
CA TYR A 21 -143.16 65.32 -27.03
C TYR A 21 -143.28 63.80 -26.82
N VAL A 22 -142.17 63.10 -26.52
CA VAL A 22 -142.18 61.66 -26.20
C VAL A 22 -142.92 61.39 -24.88
N MET A 23 -142.73 62.22 -23.84
CA MET A 23 -143.50 62.09 -22.60
C MET A 23 -144.98 62.43 -22.80
N ALA A 24 -145.31 63.46 -23.59
CA ALA A 24 -146.69 63.77 -23.95
C ALA A 24 -147.34 62.61 -24.73
N MET A 25 -146.65 62.05 -25.73
CA MET A 25 -147.12 60.89 -26.49
C MET A 25 -147.25 59.63 -25.64
N LYS A 26 -146.34 59.39 -24.69
CA LYS A 26 -146.48 58.30 -23.71
C LYS A 26 -147.69 58.52 -22.80
N ALA A 27 -147.87 59.71 -22.25
CA ALA A 27 -149.04 60.04 -21.43
C ALA A 27 -150.36 59.93 -22.23
N LEU A 28 -150.33 60.27 -23.53
CA LEU A 28 -151.48 60.15 -24.42
C LEU A 28 -151.76 58.68 -24.79
N GLN A 29 -150.72 57.86 -25.03
CA GLN A 29 -150.84 56.40 -25.18
C GLN A 29 -151.33 55.71 -23.91
N GLU A 30 -150.87 56.14 -22.74
CA GLU A 30 -151.28 55.62 -21.44
C GLU A 30 -152.73 56.01 -21.14
N LYS A 31 -153.12 57.25 -21.43
CA LYS A 31 -154.52 57.70 -21.38
C LYS A 31 -155.41 56.95 -22.39
N ILE A 32 -154.92 56.66 -23.60
CA ILE A 32 -155.62 55.80 -24.56
C ILE A 32 -155.78 54.38 -24.00
N LYS A 33 -154.73 53.76 -23.45
CA LYS A 33 -154.82 52.43 -22.83
C LYS A 33 -155.82 52.40 -21.67
N VAL A 34 -155.83 53.41 -20.82
CA VAL A 34 -156.81 53.54 -19.72
C VAL A 34 -158.24 53.68 -20.27
N MET A 35 -158.44 54.45 -21.34
CA MET A 35 -159.74 54.52 -22.02
C MET A 35 -160.12 53.21 -22.74
N GLU A 36 -159.16 52.46 -23.29
CA GLU A 36 -159.39 51.17 -23.94
C GLU A 36 -159.77 50.09 -22.93
N THR A 37 -159.12 50.05 -21.75
CA THR A 37 -159.54 49.16 -20.66
C THR A 37 -160.94 49.54 -20.16
N GLN A 38 -161.21 50.82 -19.89
CA GLN A 38 -162.56 51.30 -19.53
C GLN A 38 -163.62 50.99 -20.59
N ARG A 39 -163.24 50.97 -21.87
CA ARG A 39 -164.14 50.65 -22.99
C ARG A 39 -164.40 49.16 -23.16
N ASN A 40 -163.44 48.29 -22.83
CA ASN A 40 -163.64 46.85 -22.86
C ASN A 40 -164.59 46.37 -21.75
N ASP A 41 -164.63 47.07 -20.62
CA ASP A 41 -165.58 46.81 -19.53
C ASP A 41 -167.02 47.29 -19.85
N LEU A 42 -167.24 47.99 -20.97
CA LEU A 42 -168.53 48.56 -21.39
C LEU A 42 -169.28 47.73 -22.46
N GLN A 43 -169.07 46.41 -22.51
CA GLN A 43 -170.03 45.48 -23.11
C GLN A 43 -171.30 45.39 -22.23
N PRO A 44 -172.52 45.25 -22.79
CA PRO A 44 -173.77 45.42 -22.04
C PRO A 44 -174.14 44.20 -21.18
N SER A 45 -173.40 43.98 -20.10
CA SER A 45 -173.96 43.39 -18.87
C SER A 45 -174.82 44.45 -18.15
N ASN A 46 -175.83 44.02 -17.38
CA ASN A 46 -176.87 44.90 -16.82
C ASN A 46 -176.39 45.78 -15.65
N LYS A 47 -175.55 46.78 -16.00
CA LYS A 47 -175.27 48.07 -15.36
C LYS A 47 -175.26 48.11 -13.83
N MET A 48 -174.10 47.68 -13.30
CA MET A 48 -173.31 48.33 -12.25
C MET A 48 -174.07 49.07 -11.16
N LYS A 49 -174.02 48.52 -9.94
CA LYS A 49 -174.23 49.24 -8.69
C LYS A 49 -172.87 49.52 -8.05
N ILE A 50 -172.81 50.55 -7.22
CA ILE A 50 -171.65 51.10 -6.47
C ILE A 50 -170.61 50.08 -5.92
N LYS A 51 -171.00 48.82 -5.70
CA LYS A 51 -170.11 47.74 -5.25
C LYS A 51 -168.96 47.42 -6.21
N ASP A 52 -169.14 47.59 -7.52
CA ASP A 52 -168.10 47.20 -8.49
C ASP A 52 -166.87 48.13 -8.42
N ASP A 53 -167.08 49.43 -8.13
CA ASP A 53 -166.00 50.39 -7.89
C ASP A 53 -165.25 50.10 -6.57
N GLU A 54 -165.97 49.70 -5.51
CA GLU A 54 -165.35 49.31 -4.22
C GLU A 54 -164.47 48.06 -4.37
N ILE A 55 -164.91 47.08 -5.16
CA ILE A 55 -164.14 45.87 -5.49
C ILE A 55 -162.89 46.22 -6.30
N LEU A 56 -163.00 47.11 -7.29
CA LEU A 56 -161.86 47.55 -8.09
C LEU A 56 -160.83 48.32 -7.25
N ILE A 57 -161.29 49.17 -6.31
CA ILE A 57 -160.42 49.86 -5.35
C ILE A 57 -159.69 48.85 -4.44
N GLN A 58 -160.38 47.82 -3.94
CA GLN A 58 -159.74 46.74 -3.17
C GLN A 58 -158.68 46.00 -3.99
N GLN A 59 -158.98 45.63 -5.25
CA GLN A 59 -157.99 44.98 -6.13
C GLN A 59 -156.77 45.87 -6.41
N ILE A 60 -156.96 47.18 -6.60
CA ILE A 60 -155.85 48.14 -6.75
C ILE A 60 -155.01 48.20 -5.47
N GLN A 61 -155.65 48.19 -4.29
CA GLN A 61 -154.97 48.19 -3.00
C GLN A 61 -154.16 46.89 -2.79
N GLU A 62 -154.73 45.73 -3.11
CA GLU A 62 -154.05 44.43 -3.06
C GLU A 62 -152.86 44.36 -4.01
N LEU A 63 -153.03 44.79 -5.26
CA LEU A 63 -151.94 44.86 -6.25
C LEU A 63 -150.84 45.83 -5.83
N ARG A 64 -151.16 46.94 -5.16
CA ARG A 64 -150.16 47.84 -4.56
C ARG A 64 -149.37 47.16 -3.46
N ASN A 65 -150.04 46.49 -2.52
CA ASN A 65 -149.40 45.76 -1.43
C ASN A 65 -148.52 44.60 -1.95
N GLN A 66 -148.98 43.89 -2.98
CA GLN A 66 -148.19 42.85 -3.66
C GLN A 66 -146.96 43.44 -4.36
N ASN A 67 -147.10 44.59 -5.03
CA ASN A 67 -145.99 45.26 -5.71
C ASN A 67 -144.95 45.82 -4.71
N GLU A 68 -145.39 46.34 -3.55
CA GLU A 68 -144.49 46.73 -2.46
C GLU A 68 -143.73 45.52 -1.90
N SER A 69 -144.42 44.40 -1.65
CA SER A 69 -143.80 43.13 -1.23
C SER A 69 -142.78 42.61 -2.26
N LEU A 70 -143.12 42.64 -3.55
CA LEU A 70 -142.21 42.27 -4.65
C LEU A 70 -141.02 43.22 -4.76
N SER A 71 -141.21 44.53 -4.54
CA SER A 71 -140.13 45.52 -4.50
C SER A 71 -139.14 45.24 -3.36
N ILE A 72 -139.65 44.91 -2.16
CA ILE A 72 -138.82 44.50 -1.02
C ILE A 72 -138.07 43.19 -1.32
N GLN A 73 -138.71 42.22 -1.97
CA GLN A 73 -138.05 40.98 -2.39
C GLN A 73 -136.95 41.23 -3.44
N LEU A 74 -137.20 42.10 -4.41
CA LEU A 74 -136.22 42.49 -5.43
C LEU A 74 -135.01 43.20 -4.80
N GLN A 75 -135.23 44.10 -3.84
CA GLN A 75 -134.17 44.78 -3.11
C GLN A 75 -133.33 43.78 -2.28
N ARG A 76 -133.96 42.79 -1.65
CA ARG A 76 -133.24 41.70 -0.96
C ARG A 76 -132.37 40.90 -1.94
N GLN A 77 -132.91 40.50 -3.09
CA GLN A 77 -132.13 39.79 -4.12
C GLN A 77 -130.96 40.63 -4.68
N GLN A 78 -131.12 41.95 -4.78
CA GLN A 78 -130.03 42.86 -5.16
C GLN A 78 -128.93 42.89 -4.09
N ASN A 79 -129.29 43.05 -2.82
CA ASN A 79 -128.34 43.00 -1.70
C ASN A 79 -127.64 41.63 -1.61
N ASP A 80 -128.36 40.52 -1.80
CA ASP A 80 -127.78 39.17 -1.80
C ASP A 80 -126.79 38.99 -2.96
N LYS A 81 -127.09 39.53 -4.15
CA LYS A 81 -126.17 39.53 -5.29
C LYS A 81 -124.91 40.36 -5.01
N GLU A 82 -125.04 41.52 -4.37
CA GLU A 82 -123.88 42.34 -3.96
C GLU A 82 -123.03 41.62 -2.91
N ASN A 83 -123.67 40.97 -1.91
CA ASN A 83 -122.99 40.15 -0.92
C ASN A 83 -122.25 38.96 -1.57
N ILE A 84 -122.86 38.26 -2.53
CA ILE A 84 -122.21 37.17 -3.28
C ILE A 84 -120.99 37.70 -4.05
N ASN A 85 -121.10 38.84 -4.73
CA ASN A 85 -119.95 39.46 -5.40
C ASN A 85 -118.83 39.82 -4.42
N ASN A 86 -119.16 40.36 -3.24
CA ASN A 86 -118.18 40.66 -2.20
C ASN A 86 -117.48 39.39 -1.69
N TYR A 87 -118.20 38.28 -1.51
CA TYR A 87 -117.61 36.99 -1.14
C TYR A 87 -116.72 36.42 -2.25
N ILE A 88 -117.09 36.56 -3.53
CA ILE A 88 -116.24 36.13 -4.66
C ILE A 88 -114.93 36.91 -4.65
N LEU A 89 -114.97 38.24 -4.54
CA LEU A 89 -113.78 39.09 -4.47
C LEU A 89 -112.90 38.75 -3.25
N GLN A 90 -113.51 38.45 -2.10
CA GLN A 90 -112.79 38.01 -0.91
C GLN A 90 -112.10 36.65 -1.12
N ILE A 91 -112.77 35.69 -1.78
CA ILE A 91 -112.20 34.38 -2.12
C ILE A 91 -111.03 34.55 -3.10
N GLU A 92 -111.17 35.38 -4.14
CA GLU A 92 -110.09 35.67 -5.09
C GLU A 92 -108.88 36.31 -4.41
N ALA A 93 -109.08 37.28 -3.51
CA ALA A 93 -108.01 37.89 -2.73
C ALA A 93 -107.27 36.87 -1.85
N LEU A 94 -108.01 36.02 -1.12
CA LEU A 94 -107.43 34.95 -0.29
C LEU A 94 -106.70 33.89 -1.12
N GLN A 95 -107.19 33.58 -2.33
CA GLN A 95 -106.51 32.67 -3.27
C GLN A 95 -105.20 33.28 -3.79
N GLN A 96 -105.18 34.57 -4.12
CA GLN A 96 -103.96 35.28 -4.52
C GLN A 96 -102.94 35.34 -3.39
N GLU A 97 -103.35 35.69 -2.17
CA GLU A 97 -102.47 35.67 -1.00
C GLU A 97 -101.88 34.27 -0.77
N ARG A 98 -102.72 33.23 -0.85
CA ARG A 98 -102.27 31.85 -0.69
C ARG A 98 -101.29 31.42 -1.78
N LEU A 99 -101.49 31.87 -3.02
CA LEU A 99 -100.57 31.59 -4.13
C LEU A 99 -99.20 32.26 -3.92
N ILE A 100 -99.18 33.50 -3.41
CA ILE A 100 -97.95 34.22 -3.06
C ILE A 100 -97.19 33.46 -1.95
N GLN A 101 -97.86 33.09 -0.85
CA GLN A 101 -97.27 32.30 0.23
C GLN A 101 -96.68 30.97 -0.27
N LEU A 102 -97.41 30.24 -1.12
CA LEU A 102 -96.93 28.97 -1.69
C LEU A 102 -95.68 29.16 -2.56
N LYS A 103 -95.60 30.26 -3.32
CA LYS A 103 -94.42 30.60 -4.11
C LYS A 103 -93.23 30.95 -3.20
N GLU A 104 -93.43 31.77 -2.17
CA GLU A 104 -92.36 32.10 -1.21
C GLU A 104 -91.82 30.85 -0.49
N TYR A 105 -92.69 29.89 -0.14
CA TYR A 105 -92.25 28.60 0.40
C TYR A 105 -91.48 27.77 -0.63
N GLN A 106 -91.89 27.75 -1.90
CA GLN A 106 -91.18 27.07 -2.98
C GLN A 106 -89.79 27.67 -3.21
N ASP A 107 -89.69 29.00 -3.33
CA ASP A 107 -88.43 29.72 -3.53
C ASP A 107 -87.46 29.46 -2.34
N ARG A 108 -87.97 29.48 -1.09
CA ARG A 108 -87.20 29.16 0.11
C ARG A 108 -86.74 27.69 0.17
N ILE A 109 -87.57 26.75 -0.28
CA ILE A 109 -87.18 25.33 -0.39
C ILE A 109 -86.08 25.17 -1.44
N GLN A 110 -86.18 25.86 -2.58
CA GLN A 110 -85.18 25.82 -3.65
C GLN A 110 -83.83 26.40 -3.17
N GLU A 111 -83.81 27.51 -2.42
CA GLU A 111 -82.60 28.01 -1.77
C GLU A 111 -81.97 26.99 -0.81
N LEU A 112 -82.80 26.29 -0.02
CA LEU A 112 -82.31 25.29 0.94
C LEU A 112 -81.73 24.07 0.21
N ILE A 113 -82.34 23.62 -0.88
CA ILE A 113 -81.79 22.56 -1.75
C ILE A 113 -80.43 23.00 -2.29
N GLN A 114 -80.32 24.21 -2.85
CA GLN A 114 -79.06 24.75 -3.37
C GLN A 114 -77.96 24.80 -2.29
N LYS A 115 -78.28 25.31 -1.09
CA LYS A 115 -77.36 25.35 0.06
C LYS A 115 -76.91 23.95 0.49
N VAL A 116 -77.79 22.94 0.43
CA VAL A 116 -77.45 21.54 0.72
C VAL A 116 -76.55 20.93 -0.37
N GLU A 117 -76.78 21.25 -1.64
CA GLU A 117 -75.93 20.78 -2.74
C GLU A 117 -74.53 21.41 -2.70
N ASP A 118 -74.43 22.70 -2.44
CA ASP A 118 -73.13 23.38 -2.33
C ASP A 118 -72.36 22.92 -1.07
N GLY A 119 -73.06 22.64 0.04
CA GLY A 119 -72.47 21.97 1.21
C GLY A 119 -71.96 20.55 0.91
N LYS A 120 -72.64 19.78 0.05
CA LYS A 120 -72.15 18.46 -0.43
C LYS A 120 -70.90 18.61 -1.30
N LYS A 121 -70.83 19.62 -2.18
CA LYS A 121 -69.65 19.91 -3.02
C LYS A 121 -68.44 20.26 -2.15
N GLN A 122 -68.60 21.21 -1.22
CA GLN A 122 -67.52 21.60 -0.29
C GLN A 122 -67.01 20.43 0.54
N LYS A 123 -67.91 19.56 1.05
CA LYS A 123 -67.51 18.34 1.76
C LYS A 123 -66.67 17.40 0.87
N CYS A 124 -67.04 17.24 -0.40
CA CYS A 124 -66.30 16.42 -1.36
C CYS A 124 -64.91 17.01 -1.66
N GLU A 125 -64.83 18.32 -1.87
CA GLU A 125 -63.57 19.05 -2.09
C GLU A 125 -62.63 18.93 -0.87
N MET A 126 -63.15 19.11 0.35
CA MET A 126 -62.38 18.90 1.58
C MET A 126 -61.88 17.45 1.72
N GLN A 127 -62.71 16.44 1.39
CA GLN A 127 -62.27 15.05 1.44
C GLN A 127 -61.14 14.79 0.44
N ASN A 128 -61.26 15.29 -0.79
CA ASN A 128 -60.22 15.17 -1.80
C ASN A 128 -58.89 15.82 -1.37
N GLN A 129 -58.96 16.97 -0.67
CA GLN A 129 -57.77 17.61 -0.09
C GLN A 129 -57.16 16.78 1.04
N ILE A 130 -57.98 16.22 1.93
CA ILE A 130 -57.52 15.32 3.01
C ILE A 130 -56.80 14.10 2.43
N ASP A 131 -57.38 13.45 1.40
CA ASP A 131 -56.80 12.27 0.76
C ASP A 131 -55.46 12.59 0.06
N GLN A 132 -55.32 13.79 -0.53
CA GLN A 132 -54.06 14.27 -1.10
C GLN A 132 -53.00 14.52 -0.03
N LEU A 133 -53.36 15.19 1.07
CA LEU A 133 -52.46 15.45 2.20
C LEU A 133 -52.01 14.16 2.88
N GLN A 134 -52.89 13.16 3.02
CA GLN A 134 -52.53 11.84 3.54
C GLN A 134 -51.52 11.12 2.64
N LYS A 135 -51.70 11.17 1.31
CA LYS A 135 -50.73 10.60 0.35
C LYS A 135 -49.36 11.29 0.44
N GLN A 136 -49.33 12.62 0.54
CA GLN A 136 -48.08 13.37 0.74
C GLN A 136 -47.40 12.99 2.05
N LEU A 137 -48.14 12.94 3.17
CA LEU A 137 -47.64 12.55 4.47
C LEU A 137 -47.01 11.14 4.46
N GLU A 138 -47.66 10.16 3.82
CA GLU A 138 -47.12 8.81 3.73
C GLU A 138 -45.84 8.74 2.88
N GLN A 139 -45.78 9.53 1.79
CA GLN A 139 -44.56 9.65 0.98
C GLN A 139 -43.40 10.30 1.77
N TYR A 140 -43.68 11.30 2.62
CA TYR A 140 -42.67 11.86 3.53
C TYR A 140 -42.18 10.82 4.55
N LYS A 141 -43.06 10.05 5.20
CA LYS A 141 -42.65 8.98 6.13
C LYS A 141 -41.78 7.91 5.47
N ILE A 142 -42.07 7.53 4.23
CA ILE A 142 -41.25 6.58 3.47
C ILE A 142 -39.84 7.16 3.22
N ASN A 143 -39.77 8.43 2.83
CA ASN A 143 -38.50 9.13 2.61
C ASN A 143 -37.68 9.27 3.91
N GLU A 144 -38.31 9.63 5.03
CA GLU A 144 -37.65 9.71 6.34
C GLU A 144 -37.10 8.35 6.80
N ARG A 145 -37.89 7.27 6.70
CA ARG A 145 -37.40 5.91 7.01
C ARG A 145 -36.21 5.52 6.14
N GLY A 146 -36.26 5.83 4.84
CA GLY A 146 -35.16 5.59 3.91
C GLY A 146 -33.90 6.41 4.21
N TYR A 147 -34.05 7.62 4.74
CA TYR A 147 -32.93 8.47 5.16
C TYR A 147 -32.32 7.99 6.49
N MET A 148 -33.15 7.69 7.49
CA MET A 148 -32.72 7.14 8.78
C MET A 148 -31.97 5.82 8.61
N HIS A 149 -32.49 4.90 7.79
CA HIS A 149 -31.81 3.63 7.54
C HIS A 149 -30.43 3.80 6.87
N LYS A 150 -30.28 4.77 5.96
CA LYS A 150 -28.96 5.13 5.38
C LYS A 150 -28.01 5.73 6.41
N LEU A 151 -28.51 6.60 7.29
CA LEU A 151 -27.73 7.20 8.37
C LEU A 151 -27.22 6.13 9.34
N ASP A 152 -28.07 5.18 9.73
CA ASP A 152 -27.69 4.11 10.65
C ASP A 152 -26.74 3.10 9.98
N GLN A 153 -26.88 2.82 8.68
CA GLN A 153 -25.88 2.05 7.93
C GLN A 153 -24.52 2.77 7.88
N GLN A 154 -24.49 4.08 7.64
CA GLN A 154 -23.24 4.87 7.67
C GLN A 154 -22.57 4.81 9.04
N LYS A 155 -23.33 4.92 10.14
CA LYS A 155 -22.79 4.75 11.50
C LYS A 155 -22.24 3.34 11.74
N LEU A 156 -22.90 2.30 11.22
CA LEU A 156 -22.39 0.93 11.32
C LEU A 156 -21.06 0.77 10.56
N ASP A 157 -20.99 1.29 9.33
CA ASP A 157 -19.77 1.25 8.51
C ASP A 157 -18.61 2.04 9.16
N GLU A 158 -18.90 3.20 9.76
CA GLU A 158 -17.91 4.00 10.52
C GLU A 158 -17.44 3.29 11.79
N ASN A 159 -18.37 2.72 12.57
CA ASN A 159 -18.06 2.00 13.79
C ASN A 159 -17.26 0.72 13.49
N GLN A 160 -17.55 0.03 12.39
CA GLN A 160 -16.74 -1.11 11.94
C GLN A 160 -15.31 -0.70 11.56
N LYS A 161 -15.11 0.42 10.85
CA LYS A 161 -13.76 0.97 10.58
C LYS A 161 -13.03 1.35 11.87
N GLN A 162 -13.73 1.92 12.86
CA GLN A 162 -13.15 2.22 14.17
C GLN A 162 -12.73 0.95 14.92
N ILE A 163 -13.54 -0.12 14.87
CA ILE A 163 -13.19 -1.43 15.45
C ILE A 163 -11.94 -2.02 14.77
N GLU A 164 -11.88 -2.00 13.43
CA GLU A 164 -10.71 -2.45 12.67
C GLU A 164 -9.45 -1.65 13.05
N GLN A 165 -9.56 -0.33 13.18
CA GLN A 165 -8.46 0.54 13.62
C GLN A 165 -8.03 0.25 15.07
N ILE A 166 -8.97 -0.02 15.99
CA ILE A 166 -8.67 -0.40 17.37
C ILE A 166 -7.93 -1.74 17.42
N LEU A 167 -8.32 -2.72 16.59
CA LEU A 167 -7.66 -4.02 16.52
C LEU A 167 -6.23 -3.92 15.97
N ASP A 168 -5.99 -3.13 14.92
CA ASP A 168 -4.65 -2.86 14.40
C ASP A 168 -3.76 -2.11 15.41
N LEU A 169 -4.30 -1.08 16.08
CA LEU A 169 -3.58 -0.38 17.15
C LEU A 169 -3.25 -1.31 18.33
N LYS A 170 -4.19 -2.18 18.74
CA LYS A 170 -3.94 -3.19 19.77
C LYS A 170 -2.82 -4.15 19.36
N HIS A 171 -2.82 -4.62 18.12
CA HIS A 171 -1.76 -5.50 17.61
C HIS A 171 -0.39 -4.81 17.60
N LYS A 172 -0.32 -3.53 17.20
CA LYS A 172 0.90 -2.71 17.27
C LYS A 172 1.40 -2.53 18.70
N VAL A 173 0.52 -2.34 19.68
CA VAL A 173 0.88 -2.28 21.10
C VAL A 173 1.43 -3.63 21.59
N GLU A 174 0.82 -4.75 21.22
CA GLU A 174 1.31 -6.10 21.57
C GLU A 174 2.70 -6.37 20.97
N GLN A 175 2.92 -6.01 19.70
CA GLN A 175 4.25 -6.08 19.06
C GLN A 175 5.28 -5.20 19.78
N GLY A 176 4.90 -3.96 20.12
CA GLY A 176 5.75 -3.02 20.86
C GLY A 176 6.15 -3.55 22.25
N GLN A 177 5.22 -4.15 22.98
CA GLN A 177 5.49 -4.79 24.28
C GLN A 177 6.42 -6.01 24.14
N GLN A 178 6.25 -6.83 23.10
CA GLN A 178 7.18 -7.95 22.84
C GLN A 178 8.59 -7.46 22.48
N TYR A 179 8.69 -6.34 21.74
CA TYR A 179 9.98 -5.72 21.41
C TYR A 179 10.65 -5.11 22.64
N ALA A 180 9.91 -4.40 23.50
CA ALA A 180 10.39 -3.88 24.78
C ALA A 180 10.96 -5.00 25.67
N LYS A 181 10.23 -6.11 25.85
CA LYS A 181 10.72 -7.28 26.61
C LYS A 181 11.99 -7.93 26.03
N LYS A 182 12.20 -7.86 24.71
CA LYS A 182 13.46 -8.31 24.07
C LYS A 182 14.62 -7.34 24.36
N LEU A 183 14.34 -6.04 24.40
CA LEU A 183 15.29 -4.98 24.77
C LEU A 183 15.69 -5.05 26.24
N GLU A 184 14.74 -5.21 27.17
CA GLU A 184 14.98 -5.42 28.60
C GLU A 184 15.95 -6.60 28.83
N LYS A 185 15.63 -7.78 28.26
CA LYS A 185 16.50 -8.96 28.31
C LYS A 185 17.85 -8.80 27.59
N ARG A 186 18.02 -7.79 26.74
CA ARG A 186 19.32 -7.45 26.13
C ARG A 186 20.11 -6.52 27.05
N TYR A 187 19.44 -5.55 27.66
CA TYR A 187 20.00 -4.64 28.65
C TYR A 187 20.52 -5.41 29.88
N GLU A 188 19.72 -6.31 30.45
CA GLU A 188 20.14 -7.18 31.58
C GLU A 188 21.40 -7.98 31.25
N ARG A 189 21.49 -8.56 30.05
CA ARG A 189 22.67 -9.31 29.59
C ARG A 189 23.91 -8.42 29.46
N LEU A 190 23.77 -7.25 28.83
CA LEU A 190 24.88 -6.29 28.71
C LEU A 190 25.31 -5.73 30.07
N GLN A 191 24.38 -5.54 31.01
CA GLN A 191 24.70 -5.11 32.36
C GLN A 191 25.47 -6.19 33.13
N ASN A 192 25.09 -7.46 32.99
CA ASN A 192 25.83 -8.58 33.58
C ASN A 192 27.23 -8.73 32.95
N GLU A 193 27.35 -8.59 31.64
CA GLU A 193 28.63 -8.61 30.91
C GLU A 193 29.55 -7.46 31.35
N LYS A 194 29.00 -6.23 31.50
CA LYS A 194 29.71 -5.08 32.07
C LYS A 194 30.22 -5.39 33.47
N ASN A 195 29.35 -5.86 34.37
CA ASN A 195 29.71 -6.17 35.75
C ASN A 195 30.81 -7.25 35.81
N GLN A 196 30.75 -8.25 34.92
CA GLN A 196 31.76 -9.31 34.80
C GLN A 196 33.10 -8.77 34.27
N LEU A 197 33.08 -7.86 33.30
CA LEU A 197 34.29 -7.17 32.81
C LEU A 197 34.92 -6.27 33.88
N GLU A 198 34.12 -5.52 34.64
CA GLU A 198 34.60 -4.72 35.77
C GLU A 198 35.24 -5.61 36.85
N SER A 199 34.60 -6.74 37.20
CA SER A 199 35.19 -7.72 38.11
C SER A 199 36.51 -8.28 37.57
N ASN A 200 36.55 -8.72 36.31
CA ASN A 200 37.75 -9.28 35.68
C ASN A 200 38.91 -8.26 35.63
N TYR A 201 38.60 -6.97 35.42
CA TYR A 201 39.58 -5.89 35.43
C TYR A 201 40.18 -5.65 36.83
N ILE A 202 39.35 -5.69 37.87
CA ILE A 202 39.81 -5.60 39.28
C ILE A 202 40.70 -6.82 39.60
N ASP A 203 40.24 -8.03 39.27
CA ASP A 203 41.00 -9.28 39.45
C ASP A 203 42.37 -9.24 38.74
N TYR A 204 42.41 -8.73 37.50
CA TYR A 204 43.65 -8.55 36.76
C TYR A 204 44.60 -7.54 37.44
N LYS A 205 44.07 -6.40 37.89
CA LYS A 205 44.82 -5.36 38.59
C LYS A 205 45.42 -5.86 39.91
N GLU A 206 44.74 -6.77 40.60
CA GLU A 206 45.24 -7.40 41.83
C GLU A 206 46.26 -8.52 41.56
N ARG A 207 46.04 -9.39 40.57
CA ARG A 207 46.97 -10.49 40.20
C ARG A 207 48.27 -9.99 39.54
N CYS A 208 48.18 -8.87 38.82
CA CYS A 208 49.30 -8.19 38.16
C CYS A 208 49.44 -6.74 38.67
N PRO A 209 49.91 -6.53 39.91
CA PRO A 209 50.22 -5.18 40.39
C PRO A 209 51.30 -4.54 39.52
N ALA A 210 51.24 -3.21 39.35
CA ALA A 210 52.21 -2.43 38.58
C ALA A 210 53.68 -2.66 39.01
N PHE A 211 53.90 -3.13 40.25
CA PHE A 211 55.18 -3.57 40.76
C PHE A 211 55.91 -4.58 39.86
N LYS A 212 55.20 -5.58 39.30
CA LYS A 212 55.80 -6.59 38.41
C LYS A 212 56.28 -5.99 37.09
N LEU A 213 55.57 -5.00 36.55
CA LEU A 213 55.99 -4.30 35.33
C LEU A 213 57.32 -3.55 35.56
N GLN A 214 57.40 -2.80 36.66
CA GLN A 214 58.61 -2.06 37.04
C GLN A 214 59.81 -3.00 37.32
N GLU A 215 59.55 -4.20 37.82
CA GLU A 215 60.58 -5.22 38.04
C GLU A 215 61.07 -5.84 36.72
N TYR A 216 60.17 -6.11 35.76
CA TYR A 216 60.56 -6.53 34.41
C TYR A 216 61.30 -5.43 33.64
N GLU A 217 60.91 -4.16 33.77
CA GLU A 217 61.62 -3.02 33.17
C GLU A 217 63.07 -2.94 33.67
N LYS A 218 63.30 -3.10 34.99
CA LYS A 218 64.65 -3.17 35.59
C LYS A 218 65.45 -4.37 35.06
N GLN A 219 64.83 -5.54 34.92
CA GLN A 219 65.48 -6.73 34.36
C GLN A 219 65.87 -6.51 32.89
N ILE A 220 64.98 -5.95 32.07
CA ILE A 220 65.26 -5.61 30.67
C ILE A 220 66.43 -4.62 30.56
N GLN A 221 66.46 -3.58 31.40
CA GLN A 221 67.54 -2.60 31.39
C GLN A 221 68.88 -3.21 31.81
N MET A 222 68.89 -4.08 32.84
CA MET A 222 70.08 -4.84 33.24
C MET A 222 70.60 -5.73 32.10
N TYR A 223 69.72 -6.47 31.40
CA TYR A 223 70.13 -7.33 30.29
C TYR A 223 70.66 -6.54 29.08
N ARG A 224 70.14 -5.33 28.82
CA ARG A 224 70.71 -4.44 27.79
C ARG A 224 72.14 -4.05 28.14
N SER A 225 72.40 -3.58 29.36
CA SER A 225 73.77 -3.22 29.77
C SER A 225 74.73 -4.42 29.78
N GLN A 226 74.26 -5.63 30.10
CA GLN A 226 75.07 -6.86 29.98
C GLN A 226 75.38 -7.23 28.53
N LEU A 227 74.48 -6.94 27.59
CA LEU A 227 74.70 -7.16 26.15
C LEU A 227 75.72 -6.15 25.61
N GLU A 228 75.52 -4.85 25.89
CA GLU A 228 76.40 -3.75 25.49
C GLU A 228 77.85 -3.97 25.98
N GLU A 229 78.04 -4.45 27.21
CA GLU A 229 79.37 -4.76 27.74
C GLU A 229 80.01 -5.96 27.03
N LYS A 230 79.23 -7.02 26.73
CA LYS A 230 79.73 -8.16 25.97
C LYS A 230 80.10 -7.80 24.54
N GLU A 231 79.31 -6.95 23.88
CA GLU A 231 79.61 -6.43 22.54
C GLU A 231 80.90 -5.59 22.56
N ARG A 232 81.07 -4.71 23.55
CA ARG A 232 82.32 -3.94 23.72
C ARG A 232 83.55 -4.83 23.92
N ILE A 233 83.46 -5.83 24.80
CA ILE A 233 84.55 -6.78 25.06
C ILE A 233 84.88 -7.58 23.79
N PHE A 234 83.86 -8.05 23.06
CA PHE A 234 84.03 -8.81 21.82
C PHE A 234 84.70 -7.98 20.73
N LEU A 235 84.25 -6.73 20.52
CA LEU A 235 84.86 -5.82 19.54
C LEU A 235 86.34 -5.56 19.86
N LYS A 236 86.67 -5.26 21.13
CA LYS A 236 88.06 -5.06 21.55
C LYS A 236 88.93 -6.31 21.31
N MET A 237 88.40 -7.50 21.59
CA MET A 237 89.10 -8.76 21.33
C MET A 237 89.34 -8.96 19.81
N MET A 238 88.39 -8.59 18.96
CA MET A 238 88.55 -8.65 17.51
C MET A 238 89.61 -7.67 16.98
N GLU A 239 89.67 -6.45 17.52
CA GLU A 239 90.73 -5.47 17.24
C GLU A 239 92.11 -6.03 17.65
N GLU A 240 92.25 -6.55 18.88
CA GLU A 240 93.49 -7.16 19.38
C GLU A 240 93.94 -8.37 18.53
N ILE A 241 93.01 -9.17 18.00
CA ILE A 241 93.31 -10.26 17.07
C ILE A 241 93.77 -9.72 15.71
N GLN A 242 93.10 -8.69 15.18
CA GLN A 242 93.43 -8.09 13.89
C GLN A 242 94.84 -7.48 13.91
N ASP A 243 95.19 -6.72 14.96
CA ASP A 243 96.53 -6.14 15.13
C ASP A 243 97.63 -7.22 15.22
N GLN A 244 97.37 -8.33 15.92
CA GLN A 244 98.29 -9.46 15.99
C GLN A 244 98.48 -10.16 14.63
N CYS A 245 97.42 -10.30 13.85
CA CYS A 245 97.47 -10.87 12.51
C CYS A 245 98.26 -9.95 11.57
N GLN A 246 97.95 -8.65 11.54
CA GLN A 246 98.68 -7.66 10.74
C GLN A 246 100.17 -7.62 11.10
N THR A 247 100.50 -7.62 12.40
CA THR A 247 101.90 -7.62 12.86
C THR A 247 102.67 -8.87 12.39
N LYS A 248 102.01 -10.05 12.37
CA LYS A 248 102.61 -11.28 11.85
C LYS A 248 102.75 -11.25 10.33
N GLU A 249 101.76 -10.72 9.61
CA GLU A 249 101.79 -10.57 8.16
C GLU A 249 102.91 -9.62 7.71
N ASP A 250 103.07 -8.49 8.40
CA ASP A 250 104.17 -7.55 8.20
C ASP A 250 105.54 -8.21 8.42
N GLN A 251 105.70 -9.00 9.48
CA GLN A 251 106.94 -9.74 9.77
C GLN A 251 107.25 -10.77 8.66
N LEU A 252 106.25 -11.54 8.24
CA LEU A 252 106.40 -12.51 7.15
C LEU A 252 106.71 -11.81 5.81
N THR A 253 106.05 -10.69 5.52
CA THR A 253 106.29 -9.88 4.31
C THR A 253 107.72 -9.35 4.26
N ARG A 254 108.23 -8.78 5.37
CA ARG A 254 109.64 -8.36 5.48
C ARG A 254 110.57 -9.55 5.26
N ARG A 255 110.26 -10.72 5.84
CA ARG A 255 111.08 -11.93 5.67
C ARG A 255 111.08 -12.44 4.22
N ILE A 256 109.95 -12.38 3.52
CA ILE A 256 109.87 -12.71 2.09
C ILE A 256 110.74 -11.75 1.28
N GLN A 257 110.69 -10.44 1.55
CA GLN A 257 111.54 -9.44 0.89
C GLN A 257 113.04 -9.69 1.12
N GLU A 258 113.46 -10.03 2.35
CA GLU A 258 114.85 -10.44 2.65
C GLU A 258 115.28 -11.67 1.85
N LEU A 259 114.42 -12.69 1.77
CA LEU A 259 114.72 -13.94 1.06
C LEU A 259 114.78 -13.72 -0.46
N LEU A 260 113.88 -12.90 -1.01
CA LEU A 260 113.94 -12.48 -2.42
C LEU A 260 115.22 -11.71 -2.74
N LYS A 261 115.64 -10.78 -1.87
CA LYS A 261 116.91 -10.07 -2.02
C LYS A 261 118.10 -11.03 -2.05
N LYS A 262 118.18 -11.95 -1.08
CA LYS A 262 119.25 -12.98 -1.03
C LYS A 262 119.23 -13.92 -2.23
N SER A 263 118.05 -14.31 -2.71
CA SER A 263 117.90 -15.12 -3.92
C SER A 263 118.44 -14.39 -5.15
N ASN A 264 118.16 -13.09 -5.29
CA ASN A 264 118.69 -12.27 -6.38
C ASN A 264 120.22 -12.07 -6.30
N GLU A 265 120.77 -11.88 -5.09
CA GLU A 265 122.22 -11.83 -4.84
C GLU A 265 122.92 -13.16 -5.20
N GLN A 266 122.31 -14.29 -4.85
CA GLN A 266 122.79 -15.62 -5.21
C GLN A 266 122.70 -15.87 -6.72
N GLN A 267 121.59 -15.51 -7.38
CA GLN A 267 121.43 -15.66 -8.82
C GLN A 267 122.42 -14.78 -9.60
N SER A 268 122.71 -13.56 -9.13
CA SER A 268 123.77 -12.71 -9.68
C SER A 268 125.14 -13.39 -9.60
N THR A 269 125.44 -14.02 -8.46
CA THR A 269 126.68 -14.79 -8.25
C THR A 269 126.77 -16.00 -9.17
N ILE A 270 125.69 -16.77 -9.32
CA ILE A 270 125.59 -17.91 -10.26
C ILE A 270 125.83 -17.44 -11.70
N ASN A 271 125.24 -16.31 -12.11
CA ASN A 271 125.41 -15.77 -13.46
C ASN A 271 126.86 -15.33 -13.74
N LYS A 272 127.56 -14.74 -12.75
CA LYS A 272 128.99 -14.41 -12.84
C LYS A 272 129.84 -15.66 -13.00
N LEU A 273 129.71 -16.61 -12.08
CA LEU A 273 130.44 -17.89 -12.12
C LEU A 273 130.18 -18.66 -13.43
N THR A 274 128.95 -18.63 -13.95
CA THR A 274 128.61 -19.25 -15.25
C THR A 274 129.32 -18.57 -16.42
N THR A 275 129.51 -17.25 -16.36
CA THR A 275 130.25 -16.49 -17.37
C THR A 275 131.75 -16.79 -17.27
N GLU A 276 132.31 -16.74 -16.06
CA GLU A 276 133.70 -17.10 -15.79
C GLU A 276 134.03 -18.53 -16.23
N LEU A 277 133.14 -19.50 -15.99
CA LEU A 277 133.27 -20.89 -16.45
C LEU A 277 133.28 -21.00 -17.98
N LYS A 278 132.42 -20.23 -18.68
CA LYS A 278 132.42 -20.18 -20.16
C LYS A 278 133.73 -19.62 -20.70
N ASP A 279 134.23 -18.53 -20.12
CA ASP A 279 135.52 -17.93 -20.51
C ASP A 279 136.70 -18.87 -20.22
N LEU A 280 136.67 -19.60 -19.11
CA LEU A 280 137.71 -20.55 -18.72
C LEU A 280 137.68 -21.80 -19.61
N ASN A 281 136.50 -22.27 -20.00
CA ASN A 281 136.33 -23.33 -21.01
C ASN A 281 136.83 -22.88 -22.39
N LEU A 282 136.53 -21.65 -22.82
CA LEU A 282 137.05 -21.09 -24.07
C LEU A 282 138.59 -20.98 -24.04
N LYS A 283 139.18 -20.51 -22.95
CA LYS A 283 140.63 -20.50 -22.73
C LYS A 283 141.22 -21.91 -22.78
N HIS A 284 140.55 -22.89 -22.17
CA HIS A 284 140.98 -24.29 -22.20
C HIS A 284 140.98 -24.86 -23.64
N GLN A 285 139.91 -24.62 -24.42
CA GLN A 285 139.84 -25.01 -25.83
C GLN A 285 140.93 -24.34 -26.68
N GLN A 286 141.19 -23.04 -26.47
CA GLN A 286 142.30 -22.34 -27.14
C GLN A 286 143.67 -22.93 -26.79
N LEU A 287 143.87 -23.35 -25.52
CA LEU A 287 145.12 -23.96 -25.08
C LEU A 287 145.29 -25.38 -25.62
N GLN A 288 144.22 -26.19 -25.68
CA GLN A 288 144.20 -27.49 -26.35
C GLN A 288 144.56 -27.36 -27.84
N LEU A 289 143.95 -26.41 -28.55
CA LEU A 289 144.27 -26.15 -29.96
C LEU A 289 145.73 -25.72 -30.17
N ARG A 290 146.31 -24.93 -29.24
CA ARG A 290 147.74 -24.60 -29.27
C ARG A 290 148.62 -25.82 -29.03
N LEU A 291 148.30 -26.66 -28.04
CA LEU A 291 149.03 -27.89 -27.76
C LEU A 291 148.97 -28.87 -28.95
N GLU A 292 147.81 -29.07 -29.56
CA GLU A 292 147.68 -29.88 -30.78
C GLU A 292 148.53 -29.35 -31.95
N TYR A 293 148.59 -28.02 -32.10
CA TYR A 293 149.41 -27.38 -33.13
C TYR A 293 150.91 -27.56 -32.85
N GLU A 294 151.34 -27.37 -31.61
CA GLU A 294 152.72 -27.60 -31.17
C GLU A 294 153.12 -29.09 -31.26
N GLU A 295 152.24 -30.02 -30.93
CA GLU A 295 152.48 -31.45 -31.11
C GLU A 295 152.65 -31.84 -32.59
N LYS A 296 151.79 -31.31 -33.47
CA LYS A 296 151.91 -31.53 -34.92
C LYS A 296 153.23 -30.96 -35.45
N ASN A 297 153.61 -29.76 -35.02
CA ASN A 297 154.89 -29.13 -35.37
C ASN A 297 156.11 -29.91 -34.82
N ASN A 298 156.04 -30.36 -33.56
CA ASN A 298 157.10 -31.15 -32.93
C ASN A 298 157.25 -32.55 -33.56
N LYS A 299 156.16 -33.20 -33.97
CA LYS A 299 156.23 -34.45 -34.75
C LYS A 299 156.95 -34.22 -36.08
N PHE A 300 156.62 -33.16 -36.81
CA PHE A 300 157.30 -32.77 -38.05
C PHE A 300 158.81 -32.50 -37.84
N ASN A 301 159.18 -31.77 -36.79
CA ASN A 301 160.58 -31.48 -36.45
C ASN A 301 161.36 -32.74 -36.03
N ARG A 302 160.80 -33.61 -35.18
CA ARG A 302 161.41 -34.90 -34.80
C ARG A 302 161.64 -35.80 -36.02
N GLN A 303 160.77 -35.73 -37.03
CA GLN A 303 160.89 -36.52 -38.25
C GLN A 303 161.98 -35.98 -39.20
N ARG A 304 162.25 -34.66 -39.22
CA ARG A 304 163.44 -34.10 -39.89
C ARG A 304 164.76 -34.50 -39.22
N MET A 305 164.80 -34.49 -37.88
CA MET A 305 166.04 -34.79 -37.13
C MET A 305 166.43 -36.28 -37.17
N LYS A 306 165.50 -37.20 -37.47
CA LYS A 306 165.75 -38.66 -37.45
C LYS A 306 166.53 -39.21 -38.66
N ASN A 307 166.84 -38.38 -39.65
CA ASN A 307 167.63 -38.75 -40.83
C ASN A 307 169.09 -38.24 -40.79
N ALA A 308 169.54 -37.67 -39.67
CA ALA A 308 170.91 -37.22 -39.47
C ALA A 308 171.45 -37.76 -38.13
N SER A 309 172.62 -38.40 -38.19
CA SER A 309 173.33 -39.16 -37.15
C SER A 309 172.73 -40.52 -36.75
N SER A 310 173.64 -41.42 -36.36
CA SER A 310 173.42 -42.84 -36.08
C SER A 310 174.22 -43.26 -34.83
N PHE A 311 173.91 -44.47 -34.33
CA PHE A 311 174.72 -45.32 -33.47
C PHE A 311 174.55 -45.22 -31.93
N GLU A 312 173.95 -46.30 -31.41
CA GLU A 312 174.04 -46.97 -30.09
C GLU A 312 173.60 -46.33 -28.75
N ASP A 313 173.39 -47.26 -27.80
CA ASP A 313 172.87 -47.20 -26.41
C ASP A 313 171.36 -46.83 -26.25
N GLN A 314 170.44 -47.65 -25.69
CA GLN A 314 170.42 -48.57 -24.52
C GLN A 314 170.74 -47.85 -23.18
N ASP A 315 170.04 -48.02 -22.05
CA ASP A 315 168.85 -48.83 -21.72
C ASP A 315 168.21 -48.37 -20.38
N VAL A 316 167.07 -48.97 -19.99
CA VAL A 316 166.59 -49.22 -18.58
C VAL A 316 166.06 -48.07 -17.67
N ASP A 317 164.73 -48.15 -17.44
CA ASP A 317 163.92 -48.10 -16.20
C ASP A 317 164.17 -47.17 -14.98
N ILE A 318 163.04 -46.65 -14.43
CA ILE A 318 162.49 -47.04 -13.09
C ILE A 318 160.98 -46.66 -13.01
N PRO A 319 160.08 -47.54 -12.49
CA PRO A 319 158.65 -47.25 -12.28
C PRO A 319 158.24 -47.05 -10.79
N ASN A 320 157.06 -46.43 -10.55
CA ASN A 320 156.22 -46.52 -9.34
C ASN A 320 154.82 -45.93 -9.67
N ASN A 321 153.68 -46.64 -9.56
CA ASN A 321 152.87 -46.92 -8.34
C ASN A 321 152.55 -45.65 -7.51
N ILE A 322 151.30 -45.30 -7.13
CA ILE A 322 150.22 -46.10 -6.50
C ILE A 322 148.78 -45.61 -6.92
N PRO A 323 147.68 -46.41 -6.79
CA PRO A 323 146.36 -46.15 -7.40
C PRO A 323 145.13 -46.12 -6.43
N SER A 324 143.90 -46.02 -7.01
CA SER A 324 142.59 -46.40 -6.41
C SER A 324 142.06 -45.43 -5.32
N GLN A 325 140.78 -45.07 -5.15
CA GLN A 325 139.49 -45.78 -5.16
C GLN A 325 138.33 -44.73 -5.44
N TYR A 326 137.00 -44.98 -5.47
CA TYR A 326 136.13 -46.16 -5.29
C TYR A 326 134.76 -46.00 -6.00
N TYR A 327 133.86 -46.97 -5.79
CA TYR A 327 132.40 -46.92 -6.05
C TYR A 327 131.61 -46.34 -4.84
N ILE A 328 130.37 -45.88 -5.05
CA ILE A 328 129.14 -46.54 -4.53
C ILE A 328 127.88 -45.79 -4.99
N ASN A 329 126.91 -46.58 -5.47
CA ASN A 329 125.58 -46.22 -5.94
C ASN A 329 124.57 -46.82 -4.94
N TYR A 330 123.61 -46.07 -4.36
CA TYR A 330 122.42 -46.68 -3.72
C TYR A 330 121.28 -45.71 -3.34
N GLN A 331 120.04 -46.20 -3.54
CA GLN A 331 118.73 -45.71 -3.01
C GLN A 331 118.24 -44.35 -3.55
N ILE A 332 117.04 -44.17 -4.12
CA ILE A 332 115.80 -44.98 -4.20
C ILE A 332 115.30 -45.53 -2.85
N LYS A 333 114.47 -44.76 -2.15
CA LYS A 333 113.09 -45.14 -1.70
C LYS A 333 112.51 -44.08 -0.74
N LYS A 334 111.17 -44.14 -0.59
CA LYS A 334 110.30 -43.35 0.33
C LYS A 334 110.09 -41.90 -0.17
N GLY A 335 108.89 -41.46 -0.50
CA GLY A 335 107.58 -42.06 -0.21
C GLY A 335 107.17 -41.78 1.23
N ALA A 336 107.05 -40.50 1.57
CA ALA A 336 106.34 -40.03 2.76
C ALA A 336 104.92 -39.63 2.34
N LYS A 337 103.92 -40.24 2.97
CA LYS A 337 102.50 -39.95 2.72
C LYS A 337 102.19 -38.53 3.19
N LEU A 338 101.69 -37.68 2.30
CA LEU A 338 100.91 -36.53 2.73
C LEU A 338 99.53 -37.05 3.13
N ASN A 339 99.24 -37.02 4.45
CA ASN A 339 97.93 -37.38 4.95
C ASN A 339 96.90 -36.36 4.44
N GLY A 340 96.10 -36.76 3.45
CA GLY A 340 94.86 -36.08 3.11
C GLY A 340 93.79 -36.39 4.15
N GLU A 341 93.95 -35.88 5.36
CA GLU A 341 92.94 -35.97 6.42
C GLU A 341 92.37 -34.59 6.77
N GLN A 342 91.05 -34.48 6.61
CA GLN A 342 90.18 -33.55 7.32
C GLN A 342 90.34 -32.03 7.05
N PHE A 343 89.99 -31.62 5.82
CA PHE A 343 89.09 -30.47 5.68
C PHE A 343 87.65 -30.96 5.54
N GLN A 344 87.03 -31.34 6.66
CA GLN A 344 85.57 -31.34 6.72
C GLN A 344 85.08 -29.89 6.83
N ASN A 345 84.68 -29.31 5.71
CA ASN A 345 83.80 -28.14 5.72
C ASN A 345 82.39 -28.58 6.16
N GLN A 346 82.21 -28.86 7.45
CA GLN A 346 80.89 -28.85 8.07
C GLN A 346 80.45 -27.40 8.29
N PHE A 347 80.07 -26.72 7.21
CA PHE A 347 79.06 -25.67 7.31
C PHE A 347 77.70 -26.34 7.45
N SER A 348 77.43 -26.86 8.65
CA SER A 348 76.07 -27.22 9.06
C SER A 348 75.28 -25.92 9.26
N SER A 349 74.73 -25.41 8.15
CA SER A 349 73.67 -24.41 8.21
C SER A 349 72.55 -24.95 9.11
N PRO A 350 72.04 -24.17 10.08
CA PRO A 350 70.93 -24.62 10.90
C PRO A 350 69.71 -24.85 10.00
N LEU A 351 69.12 -26.05 10.10
CA LEU A 351 67.98 -26.52 9.30
C LEU A 351 66.77 -25.58 9.39
N PHE A 352 66.71 -24.58 8.52
CA PHE A 352 65.60 -23.63 8.43
C PHE A 352 64.30 -24.25 7.86
N GLU A 353 64.40 -25.43 7.23
CA GLU A 353 63.27 -26.07 6.54
C GLU A 353 62.26 -26.79 7.46
N GLN A 354 62.60 -27.09 8.73
CA GLN A 354 61.64 -27.74 9.63
C GLN A 354 60.55 -26.79 10.18
N SER A 355 60.68 -25.48 10.00
CA SER A 355 59.67 -24.49 10.45
C SER A 355 58.53 -24.29 9.43
N LEU A 356 58.84 -24.36 8.13
CA LEU A 356 57.87 -24.07 7.06
C LEU A 356 56.84 -25.18 6.82
N VAL A 357 57.21 -26.45 6.99
CA VAL A 357 56.26 -27.56 6.80
C VAL A 357 55.20 -27.60 7.92
N LYS A 358 55.57 -27.19 9.15
CA LYS A 358 54.61 -27.05 10.26
C LYS A 358 53.73 -25.81 10.11
N SER A 359 54.30 -24.65 9.77
CA SER A 359 53.51 -23.41 9.61
C SER A 359 52.51 -23.49 8.45
N ASN A 360 52.86 -24.14 7.34
CA ASN A 360 51.95 -24.27 6.19
C ASN A 360 50.76 -25.19 6.47
N ASN A 361 50.93 -26.25 7.28
CA ASN A 361 49.80 -27.07 7.75
C ASN A 361 48.96 -26.36 8.82
N VAL A 362 49.57 -25.63 9.76
CA VAL A 362 48.81 -24.83 10.75
C VAL A 362 48.02 -23.71 10.06
N LEU A 363 48.59 -23.03 9.07
CA LEU A 363 47.89 -21.99 8.31
C LEU A 363 46.76 -22.57 7.45
N LYS A 364 46.97 -23.72 6.80
CA LYS A 364 45.90 -24.41 6.05
C LYS A 364 44.78 -24.89 6.97
N GLN A 365 45.10 -25.37 8.18
CA GLN A 365 44.09 -25.74 9.16
C GLN A 365 43.34 -24.51 9.67
N ALA A 366 44.03 -23.41 10.03
CA ALA A 366 43.38 -22.17 10.45
C ALA A 366 42.49 -21.54 9.36
N ILE A 367 42.90 -21.60 8.09
CA ILE A 367 42.06 -21.17 6.95
C ILE A 367 40.85 -22.09 6.79
N LYS A 368 41.03 -23.41 6.96
CA LYS A 368 39.93 -24.38 6.90
C LYS A 368 38.93 -24.15 8.03
N ASP A 369 39.39 -24.03 9.27
CA ASP A 369 38.57 -23.80 10.46
C ASP A 369 37.80 -22.47 10.32
N CYS A 370 38.44 -21.40 9.84
CA CYS A 370 37.79 -20.11 9.58
C CYS A 370 36.73 -20.19 8.46
N LEU A 371 36.96 -21.00 7.41
CA LEU A 371 35.96 -21.28 6.36
C LEU A 371 34.82 -22.19 6.86
N GLU A 372 35.07 -23.01 7.87
CA GLU A 372 34.09 -23.92 8.49
C GLU A 372 33.20 -23.14 9.48
N ASP A 373 33.77 -22.21 10.26
CA ASP A 373 33.04 -21.25 11.11
C ASP A 373 32.17 -20.29 10.29
N MET A 374 32.66 -19.75 9.17
CA MET A 374 31.85 -18.92 8.27
C MET A 374 30.68 -19.70 7.63
N LYS A 375 30.80 -21.02 7.46
CA LYS A 375 29.67 -21.86 7.03
C LYS A 375 28.64 -22.06 8.14
N GLN A 376 29.07 -22.14 9.41
CA GLN A 376 28.15 -22.31 10.54
C GLN A 376 27.44 -21.01 10.93
N THR A 377 28.02 -19.83 10.68
CA THR A 377 27.32 -18.54 10.88
C THR A 377 26.24 -18.24 9.82
N SER A 378 26.21 -18.96 8.70
CA SER A 378 25.26 -18.77 7.60
C SER A 378 24.02 -19.69 7.65
N LEU A 379 23.61 -20.14 8.84
CA LEU A 379 22.47 -21.06 9.03
C LEU A 379 21.26 -20.42 9.73
N LEU A 380 20.83 -19.27 9.20
CA LEU A 380 19.45 -18.78 9.36
C LEU A 380 18.69 -19.00 8.04
N ARG A 381 17.63 -19.80 8.09
CA ARG A 381 16.81 -20.16 6.92
C ARG A 381 16.22 -18.93 6.22
N PRO A 382 16.26 -18.87 4.87
CA PRO A 382 15.38 -18.03 4.09
C PRO A 382 14.07 -18.77 3.77
N GLU A 383 13.15 -18.87 4.74
CA GLU A 383 11.74 -19.21 4.45
C GLU A 383 10.80 -18.31 5.27
N SER A 384 10.37 -17.22 4.63
CA SER A 384 9.14 -16.53 4.93
C SER A 384 8.62 -15.96 3.62
N HIS A 385 7.80 -16.75 2.92
CA HIS A 385 7.05 -16.27 1.77
C HIS A 385 6.18 -15.07 2.17
N LEU A 386 6.46 -13.89 1.60
CA LEU A 386 5.50 -12.83 1.27
C LEU A 386 6.25 -11.71 0.51
N TYR A 387 5.52 -10.99 -0.35
CA TYR A 387 6.04 -9.96 -1.27
C TYR A 387 6.90 -10.47 -2.44
N GLY A 388 6.28 -11.28 -3.29
CA GLY A 388 6.71 -11.42 -4.69
C GLY A 388 6.28 -10.18 -5.48
N ASP A 389 7.19 -9.21 -5.62
CA ASP A 389 7.02 -8.05 -6.50
C ASP A 389 7.25 -8.47 -7.96
N GLN A 390 6.20 -8.91 -8.65
CA GLN A 390 6.23 -9.25 -10.08
C GLN A 390 5.73 -8.09 -10.95
N SER A 391 6.58 -7.09 -11.19
CA SER A 391 6.35 -6.14 -12.27
C SER A 391 7.64 -5.65 -12.94
N LEU A 392 8.33 -6.51 -13.70
CA LEU A 392 9.27 -6.10 -14.77
C LEU A 392 9.72 -7.29 -15.64
N GLN A 393 8.86 -7.71 -16.59
CA GLN A 393 9.19 -8.27 -17.92
C GLN A 393 8.05 -9.15 -18.48
N GLN A 394 7.04 -8.50 -19.07
CA GLN A 394 6.35 -9.05 -20.24
C GLN A 394 5.67 -7.91 -21.01
N GLN A 395 6.45 -7.27 -21.89
CA GLN A 395 5.84 -6.51 -22.98
C GLN A 395 5.21 -7.50 -23.94
N PHE A 396 3.87 -7.58 -24.00
CA PHE A 396 3.08 -7.77 -25.23
C PHE A 396 1.58 -7.62 -24.92
N SER A 397 0.78 -7.35 -25.96
CA SER A 397 -0.70 -7.27 -25.92
C SER A 397 -1.33 -6.09 -25.16
N LYS A 398 -1.35 -4.93 -25.82
CA LYS A 398 -2.43 -3.95 -25.64
C LYS A 398 -3.77 -4.59 -25.99
N ASN A 399 -4.65 -4.84 -25.01
CA ASN A 399 -6.11 -4.89 -25.20
C ASN A 399 -6.84 -4.90 -23.84
N LYS A 400 -7.17 -3.70 -23.33
CA LYS A 400 -8.14 -3.57 -22.23
C LYS A 400 -9.54 -3.94 -22.74
N ARG A 401 -9.96 -5.19 -22.54
CA ARG A 401 -11.39 -5.51 -22.51
C ARG A 401 -11.93 -5.07 -21.16
N ILE A 402 -12.84 -4.10 -21.20
CA ILE A 402 -13.60 -3.67 -20.03
C ILE A 402 -14.57 -4.81 -19.69
N SER A 403 -14.43 -5.41 -18.50
CA SER A 403 -15.45 -6.32 -17.98
C SER A 403 -16.73 -5.53 -17.66
N PRO A 404 -17.92 -6.10 -17.91
CA PRO A 404 -19.17 -5.41 -17.63
C PRO A 404 -19.32 -5.15 -16.12
N PRO A 405 -20.08 -4.12 -15.71
CA PRO A 405 -20.35 -3.88 -14.30
C PRO A 405 -21.03 -5.10 -13.67
N ILE A 406 -20.61 -5.45 -12.46
CA ILE A 406 -21.18 -6.55 -11.69
C ILE A 406 -22.65 -6.22 -11.43
N SER A 407 -23.54 -7.03 -12.02
CA SER A 407 -24.99 -6.91 -11.83
C SER A 407 -25.36 -7.09 -10.35
N SER A 408 -26.38 -6.38 -9.87
CA SER A 408 -26.93 -6.53 -8.51
C SER A 408 -27.21 -8.01 -8.17
N ARG A 409 -27.64 -8.79 -9.17
CA ARG A 409 -27.91 -10.23 -9.08
C ARG A 409 -26.67 -11.06 -8.73
N ASN A 410 -25.46 -10.64 -9.12
CA ASN A 410 -24.23 -11.36 -8.77
C ASN A 410 -23.87 -11.14 -7.29
N ASN A 411 -24.09 -9.93 -6.75
CA ASN A 411 -23.93 -9.68 -5.31
C ASN A 411 -24.95 -10.48 -4.47
N GLU A 412 -26.17 -10.67 -4.97
CA GLU A 412 -27.17 -11.54 -4.34
C GLU A 412 -26.73 -13.01 -4.32
N ILE A 413 -26.22 -13.53 -5.45
CA ILE A 413 -25.69 -14.90 -5.55
C ILE A 413 -24.48 -15.08 -4.62
N ASP A 414 -23.52 -14.15 -4.61
CA ASP A 414 -22.35 -14.21 -3.72
C ASP A 414 -22.74 -14.19 -2.24
N ASN A 415 -23.75 -13.40 -1.86
CA ASN A 415 -24.25 -13.37 -0.49
C ASN A 415 -24.98 -14.67 -0.12
N GLN A 416 -25.77 -15.26 -1.03
CA GLN A 416 -26.41 -16.57 -0.81
C GLN A 416 -25.37 -17.69 -0.70
N LEU A 417 -24.33 -17.70 -1.54
CA LEU A 417 -23.22 -18.64 -1.46
C LEU A 417 -22.43 -18.51 -0.13
N LYS A 418 -22.17 -17.29 0.34
CA LYS A 418 -21.54 -17.06 1.66
C LYS A 418 -22.40 -17.58 2.81
N GLN A 419 -23.72 -17.35 2.79
CA GLN A 419 -24.64 -17.86 3.81
C GLN A 419 -24.70 -19.39 3.81
N LEU A 420 -24.79 -20.02 2.64
CA LEU A 420 -24.79 -21.47 2.51
C LEU A 420 -23.47 -22.10 2.96
N ASN A 421 -22.32 -21.50 2.62
CA ASN A 421 -21.01 -21.99 3.04
C ASN A 421 -20.83 -21.88 4.57
N ASN A 422 -21.25 -20.76 5.17
CA ASN A 422 -21.25 -20.61 6.63
C ASN A 422 -22.14 -21.67 7.32
N ARG A 423 -23.33 -21.95 6.79
CA ARG A 423 -24.21 -23.01 7.32
C ARG A 423 -23.60 -24.40 7.14
N TYR A 424 -22.95 -24.66 6.00
CA TYR A 424 -22.22 -25.91 5.72
C TYR A 424 -21.11 -26.15 6.76
N GLU A 425 -20.25 -25.16 7.01
CA GLU A 425 -19.19 -25.28 8.02
C GLU A 425 -19.72 -25.47 9.45
N GLN A 426 -20.84 -24.83 9.80
CA GLN A 426 -21.48 -25.00 11.11
C GLN A 426 -22.00 -26.43 11.29
N LEU A 427 -22.72 -26.95 10.31
CA LEU A 427 -23.23 -28.32 10.32
C LEU A 427 -22.08 -29.35 10.28
N LEU A 428 -20.99 -29.08 9.58
CA LEU A 428 -19.80 -29.94 9.56
C LEU A 428 -19.13 -29.99 10.95
N ARG A 429 -18.99 -28.84 11.62
CA ARG A 429 -18.53 -28.73 13.02
C ARG A 429 -19.52 -29.29 14.05
N GLN A 430 -20.79 -29.42 13.70
CA GLN A 430 -21.80 -30.11 14.52
C GLN A 430 -21.68 -31.63 14.34
N ALA A 431 -21.65 -32.14 13.11
CA ALA A 431 -21.47 -33.56 12.80
C ALA A 431 -20.19 -34.17 13.39
N GLN A 432 -19.12 -33.38 13.51
CA GLN A 432 -17.86 -33.80 14.15
C GLN A 432 -17.98 -33.97 15.67
N ARG A 433 -18.83 -33.17 16.33
CA ARG A 433 -19.05 -33.22 17.79
C ARG A 433 -20.23 -34.10 18.20
N GLU A 434 -21.13 -34.40 17.26
CA GLU A 434 -22.33 -35.17 17.53
C GLU A 434 -22.06 -36.68 17.65
N SER A 435 -22.58 -37.27 18.74
CA SER A 435 -22.46 -38.68 19.09
C SER A 435 -23.76 -39.47 18.85
N ASP A 436 -24.93 -38.82 18.81
CA ASP A 436 -26.18 -39.48 18.42
C ASP A 436 -26.18 -39.79 16.92
N PHE A 437 -26.27 -41.08 16.58
CA PHE A 437 -26.29 -41.58 15.21
C PHE A 437 -27.48 -41.04 14.39
N LYS A 438 -28.66 -40.85 15.01
CA LYS A 438 -29.85 -40.31 14.34
C LYS A 438 -29.66 -38.83 13.98
N LEU A 439 -29.17 -38.04 14.94
CA LEU A 439 -28.93 -36.62 14.72
C LEU A 439 -27.77 -36.39 13.74
N LYS A 440 -26.72 -37.22 13.81
CA LYS A 440 -25.61 -37.22 12.85
C LYS A 440 -26.05 -37.59 11.43
N ALA A 441 -26.99 -38.51 11.27
CA ALA A 441 -27.60 -38.85 9.98
C ALA A 441 -28.46 -37.69 9.43
N GLN A 442 -29.22 -37.00 10.29
CA GLN A 442 -29.96 -35.79 9.91
C GLN A 442 -29.02 -34.67 9.44
N ILE A 443 -27.97 -34.36 10.21
CA ILE A 443 -26.96 -33.35 9.84
C ILE A 443 -26.29 -33.70 8.50
N ARG A 444 -25.99 -34.99 8.26
CA ARG A 444 -25.44 -35.46 6.98
C ARG A 444 -26.40 -35.24 5.81
N LYS A 445 -27.72 -35.38 6.02
CA LYS A 445 -28.72 -35.04 5.00
C LYS A 445 -28.74 -33.54 4.72
N GLU A 446 -28.78 -32.69 5.74
CA GLU A 446 -28.76 -31.23 5.57
C GLU A 446 -27.47 -30.72 4.88
N LEU A 447 -26.31 -31.36 5.13
CA LEU A 447 -25.07 -31.07 4.42
C LEU A 447 -25.13 -31.41 2.92
N LEU A 448 -25.85 -32.46 2.53
CA LEU A 448 -26.08 -32.80 1.12
C LEU A 448 -27.07 -31.84 0.47
N ASP A 449 -28.16 -31.50 1.16
CA ASP A 449 -29.16 -30.53 0.68
C ASP A 449 -28.52 -29.14 0.42
N ILE A 450 -27.57 -28.71 1.27
CA ILE A 450 -26.80 -27.47 1.04
C ILE A 450 -25.84 -27.59 -0.15
N ALA A 451 -25.19 -28.74 -0.34
CA ALA A 451 -24.32 -28.97 -1.49
C ALA A 451 -25.11 -28.93 -2.82
N GLU A 452 -26.34 -29.45 -2.83
CA GLU A 452 -27.26 -29.35 -3.98
C GLU A 452 -27.66 -27.88 -4.23
N GLN A 453 -28.00 -27.11 -3.18
CA GLN A 453 -28.35 -25.68 -3.29
C GLN A 453 -27.18 -24.82 -3.83
N ILE A 454 -25.95 -25.04 -3.36
CA ILE A 454 -24.75 -24.38 -3.88
C ILE A 454 -24.55 -24.71 -5.36
N LYS A 455 -24.77 -25.97 -5.76
CA LYS A 455 -24.65 -26.43 -7.14
C LYS A 455 -25.77 -25.89 -8.04
N GLU A 456 -26.97 -25.64 -7.52
CA GLU A 456 -28.07 -25.02 -8.26
C GLU A 456 -27.84 -23.51 -8.44
N LEU A 457 -27.34 -22.81 -7.42
CA LEU A 457 -26.99 -21.38 -7.51
C LEU A 457 -25.85 -21.12 -8.49
N ASN A 458 -24.83 -21.98 -8.54
CA ASN A 458 -23.74 -21.91 -9.52
C ASN A 458 -24.14 -22.33 -10.95
N ARG A 459 -25.40 -22.70 -11.19
CA ARG A 459 -25.95 -23.09 -12.52
C ARG A 459 -26.94 -22.06 -13.11
N LYS A 460 -27.29 -20.98 -12.37
CA LYS A 460 -28.31 -19.97 -12.72
C LYS A 460 -27.72 -18.57 -12.95
#